data_AF-A0A9D6KFT8-F1
#
_entry.id   AF-A0A9D6KFT8-F1
#
_cell.length_a   1.000
_cell.length_b   1.000
_cell.length_c   1.000
_cell.angle_alpha   90.00
_cell.angle_beta   90.00
_cell.angle_gamma   90.00
#
_symmetry.space_group_name_H-M   'P 1'
#
loop_
_entity.id
_entity.type
_entity.pdbx_description
1 polymer ?
#
loop_
_entity_poly.entity_id
_entity_poly.type
_entity_poly.pdbx_seq_one_letter_code
_entity_poly.pdbx_strand_id
1 'polypeptide(L)'
;MSRTPILITLLMITPLACSFSDSSNSLSQSISSPITSSSSSSPGGAERSYQVDVRDYTQAFVTSGGDVRNFQSDLGQLAKKHGVTNWEENMSTYVGIGEGLGKAKVNPSQLKAYQRNLGGSDQRKMDAIQQGYDSTH
;
A
#
# COMPACT_ATOMS: atom_id res chain seq x y z
N MET A 1 54.61 -9.96 -23.41
CA MET A 1 53.75 -9.46 -24.51
C MET A 1 53.00 -8.24 -24.04
N SER A 2 52.91 -7.26 -24.91
CA SER A 2 52.54 -5.88 -24.61
C SER A 2 51.12 -5.56 -25.09
N ARG A 3 50.53 -4.53 -24.48
CA ARG A 3 49.51 -3.58 -25.00
C ARG A 3 48.03 -3.97 -24.90
N THR A 4 47.35 -3.28 -23.97
CA THR A 4 45.94 -2.86 -24.05
C THR A 4 45.66 -2.05 -25.33
N PRO A 5 44.40 -2.04 -25.78
CA PRO A 5 43.76 -0.73 -26.02
C PRO A 5 42.29 -0.63 -25.54
N ILE A 6 41.96 0.60 -25.13
CA ILE A 6 40.67 1.16 -24.73
C ILE A 6 39.96 1.73 -25.97
N LEU A 7 38.63 1.62 -26.06
CA LEU A 7 37.73 2.47 -26.87
C LEU A 7 36.31 2.38 -26.26
N ILE A 8 35.89 3.26 -25.35
CA ILE A 8 35.19 4.55 -25.53
C ILE A 8 34.13 4.54 -26.64
N THR A 9 32.85 4.50 -26.25
CA THR A 9 31.79 5.19 -26.97
C THR A 9 30.87 5.91 -25.99
N LEU A 10 30.95 7.23 -26.12
CA LEU A 10 30.29 8.31 -25.42
C LEU A 10 28.87 8.47 -26.00
N LEU A 11 27.84 8.53 -25.15
CA LEU A 11 26.62 9.25 -25.51
C LEU A 11 26.20 10.13 -24.33
N MET A 12 26.61 11.39 -24.44
CA MET A 12 26.22 12.52 -23.62
C MET A 12 24.84 13.01 -24.05
N ILE A 13 23.91 13.17 -23.11
CA ILE A 13 22.86 14.18 -23.20
C ILE A 13 22.86 14.95 -21.88
N THR A 14 23.19 16.24 -22.00
CA THR A 14 23.41 17.23 -20.94
C THR A 14 22.10 17.83 -20.39
N PRO A 15 22.15 18.59 -19.28
CA PRO A 15 21.05 18.77 -18.32
C PRO A 15 20.24 20.06 -18.52
N LEU A 16 19.06 20.13 -17.91
CA LEU A 16 18.36 21.37 -17.62
C LEU A 16 18.30 21.58 -16.10
N ALA A 17 18.91 22.69 -15.68
CA ALA A 17 18.99 23.21 -14.34
C ALA A 17 17.62 23.68 -13.79
N CYS A 18 17.39 23.62 -12.48
CA CYS A 18 17.59 24.76 -11.57
C CYS A 18 17.27 24.39 -10.09
N SER A 19 17.93 25.12 -9.19
CA SER A 19 17.88 25.20 -7.72
C SER A 19 16.47 25.05 -7.09
N PHE A 20 16.23 24.62 -5.83
CA PHE A 20 16.66 25.25 -4.58
C PHE A 20 16.56 24.32 -3.34
N SER A 21 17.54 24.49 -2.47
CA SER A 21 17.52 24.45 -0.99
C SER A 21 17.23 23.18 -0.20
N ASP A 22 18.30 22.75 0.47
CA ASP A 22 18.42 22.18 1.81
C ASP A 22 17.14 22.07 2.67
N SER A 23 16.81 20.83 3.01
CA SER A 23 16.46 20.50 4.40
C SER A 23 16.93 19.10 4.69
N SER A 24 18.18 19.02 5.14
CA SER A 24 18.64 17.91 5.96
C SER A 24 17.88 17.97 7.30
N ASN A 25 16.90 17.08 7.53
CA ASN A 25 16.67 16.58 8.88
C ASN A 25 15.94 15.23 8.95
N SER A 26 16.60 14.32 9.66
CA SER A 26 16.07 13.16 10.38
C SER A 26 15.53 11.96 9.59
N LEU A 27 16.46 11.03 9.36
CA LEU A 27 16.31 9.58 9.47
C LEU A 27 15.08 9.15 10.31
N SER A 28 14.01 8.75 9.64
CA SER A 28 13.02 7.84 10.20
C SER A 28 12.75 6.77 9.16
N GLN A 29 12.90 5.52 9.58
CA GLN A 29 13.03 4.34 8.76
C GLN A 29 11.85 4.18 7.80
N SER A 30 12.04 4.59 6.55
CA SER A 30 11.06 4.38 5.48
C SER A 30 11.26 2.99 4.89
N ILE A 31 10.28 2.12 5.13
CA ILE A 31 10.02 0.94 4.33
C ILE A 31 9.76 1.37 2.87
N SER A 32 10.83 1.45 2.07
CA SER A 32 10.75 1.75 0.64
C SER A 32 10.08 0.58 -0.11
N SER A 33 8.76 0.66 -0.29
CA SER A 33 8.12 0.03 -1.43
C SER A 33 8.15 1.03 -2.59
N PRO A 34 8.57 0.65 -3.81
CA PRO A 34 8.57 1.56 -4.94
C PRO A 34 7.12 1.79 -5.39
N ILE A 35 6.47 2.82 -4.86
CA ILE A 35 5.15 3.25 -5.34
C ILE A 35 5.37 3.97 -6.67
N THR A 36 5.38 3.22 -7.77
CA THR A 36 5.18 3.78 -9.11
C THR A 36 3.68 4.03 -9.29
N SER A 37 3.16 5.10 -8.68
CA SER A 37 1.80 5.58 -8.94
C SER A 37 1.89 6.87 -9.73
N SER A 38 1.72 6.76 -11.05
CA SER A 38 1.46 7.89 -11.93
C SER A 38 0.09 8.48 -11.58
N SER A 39 0.05 9.44 -10.65
CA SER A 39 -1.19 10.15 -10.29
C SER A 39 -1.64 11.06 -11.44
N SER A 40 -2.45 10.51 -12.34
CA SER A 40 -3.43 11.31 -13.07
C SER A 40 -4.58 11.59 -12.10
N SER A 41 -4.80 12.86 -11.74
CA SER A 41 -5.83 13.33 -10.81
C SER A 41 -7.23 13.10 -11.37
N SER A 42 -7.66 11.84 -11.41
CA SER A 42 -9.03 11.42 -11.66
C SER A 42 -9.59 10.82 -10.37
N PRO A 43 -10.89 10.99 -10.08
CA PRO A 43 -11.51 10.45 -8.87
C PRO A 43 -11.26 8.95 -8.66
N GLY A 44 -11.24 8.16 -9.75
CA GLY A 44 -10.94 6.72 -9.68
C GLY A 44 -9.48 6.38 -9.36
N GLY A 45 -8.53 7.28 -9.65
CA GLY A 45 -7.12 7.09 -9.30
C GLY A 45 -6.86 7.26 -7.80
N ALA A 46 -7.54 8.22 -7.17
CA ALA A 46 -7.45 8.45 -5.73
C ALA A 46 -7.99 7.26 -4.93
N GLU A 47 -9.17 6.74 -5.30
CA GLU A 47 -9.76 5.55 -4.65
C GLU A 47 -8.86 4.32 -4.80
N ARG A 48 -8.28 4.11 -5.99
CA ARG A 48 -7.36 3.00 -6.22
C ARG A 48 -6.09 3.13 -5.38
N SER A 49 -5.53 4.33 -5.27
CA SER A 49 -4.34 4.57 -4.43
C SER A 49 -4.64 4.30 -2.95
N TYR A 50 -5.80 4.74 -2.47
CA TYR A 50 -6.24 4.46 -1.11
C TYR A 50 -6.36 2.95 -0.85
N GLN A 51 -7.03 2.21 -1.74
CA GLN A 51 -7.19 0.77 -1.63
C GLN A 51 -5.83 0.03 -1.61
N VAL A 52 -4.89 0.44 -2.46
CA VAL A 52 -3.52 -0.11 -2.52
C VAL A 52 -2.77 0.09 -1.20
N ASP A 53 -2.89 1.27 -0.60
CA ASP A 53 -2.24 1.56 0.68
C ASP A 53 -2.86 0.74 1.82
N VAL A 54 -4.20 0.59 1.82
CA VAL A 54 -4.91 -0.28 2.79
C VAL A 54 -4.43 -1.72 2.68
N ARG A 55 -4.27 -2.22 1.45
CA ARG A 55 -3.73 -3.56 1.18
C ARG A 55 -2.33 -3.73 1.75
N ASP A 56 -1.43 -2.80 1.43
CA ASP A 56 -0.02 -2.93 1.83
C ASP A 56 0.16 -2.77 3.34
N TYR A 57 -0.61 -1.86 3.97
CA TYR A 57 -0.67 -1.74 5.41
C TYR A 57 -1.20 -3.03 6.07
N THR A 58 -2.27 -3.62 5.53
CA THR A 58 -2.83 -4.88 6.04
C THR A 58 -1.84 -6.03 5.95
N GLN A 59 -1.15 -6.16 4.81
CA GLN A 59 -0.11 -7.18 4.65
C GLN A 59 1.00 -7.02 5.70
N ALA A 60 1.48 -5.79 5.91
CA ALA A 60 2.51 -5.50 6.89
C ALA A 60 2.05 -5.78 8.32
N PHE A 61 0.81 -5.42 8.66
CA PHE A 61 0.19 -5.68 9.96
C PHE A 61 0.15 -7.17 10.29
N VAL A 62 -0.35 -7.99 9.35
CA VAL A 62 -0.45 -9.45 9.52
C VAL A 62 0.94 -10.06 9.67
N THR A 63 1.89 -9.63 8.84
CA THR A 63 3.27 -10.17 8.85
C THR A 63 3.99 -9.83 10.16
N SER A 64 3.69 -8.67 10.75
CA SER A 64 4.31 -8.21 12.00
C SER A 64 3.61 -8.77 13.26
N GLY A 65 2.41 -9.36 13.13
CA GLY A 65 1.64 -9.89 14.26
C GLY A 65 1.07 -8.82 15.20
N GLY A 66 0.66 -7.67 14.65
CA GLY A 66 0.19 -6.52 15.45
C GLY A 66 -1.16 -6.72 16.16
N ASP A 67 -1.53 -5.76 17.01
CA ASP A 67 -2.82 -5.72 17.71
C ASP A 67 -3.95 -5.17 16.82
N VAL A 68 -5.07 -5.89 16.74
CA VAL A 68 -6.22 -5.57 15.88
C VAL A 68 -6.88 -4.22 16.25
N ARG A 69 -6.80 -3.75 17.50
CA ARG A 69 -7.34 -2.43 17.87
C ARG A 69 -6.49 -1.31 17.31
N ASN A 70 -5.17 -1.48 17.31
CA ASN A 70 -4.26 -0.52 16.68
C ASN A 70 -4.47 -0.49 15.16
N PHE A 71 -4.76 -1.64 14.57
CA PHE A 71 -5.06 -1.75 13.14
C PHE A 71 -6.23 -0.87 12.69
N GLN A 72 -7.38 -0.88 13.38
CA GLN A 72 -8.53 -0.05 13.01
C GLN A 72 -8.26 1.46 13.20
N SER A 73 -7.56 1.83 14.27
CA SER A 73 -7.14 3.21 14.51
C SER A 73 -6.22 3.72 13.39
N ASP A 74 -5.22 2.91 13.03
CA ASP A 74 -4.26 3.24 11.98
C ASP A 74 -4.92 3.27 10.60
N LEU A 75 -5.87 2.37 10.32
CA LEU A 75 -6.70 2.45 9.11
C LEU A 75 -7.49 3.76 9.04
N GLY A 76 -8.04 4.23 10.15
CA GLY A 76 -8.71 5.53 10.21
C GLY A 76 -7.76 6.70 9.93
N GLN A 77 -6.52 6.63 10.40
CA GLN A 77 -5.50 7.63 10.08
C GLN A 77 -5.07 7.56 8.61
N LEU A 78 -4.90 6.35 8.07
CA LEU A 78 -4.58 6.13 6.68
C LEU A 78 -5.68 6.66 5.76
N ALA A 79 -6.94 6.37 6.08
CA ALA A 79 -8.10 6.87 5.36
C ALA A 79 -8.14 8.42 5.34
N LYS A 80 -7.89 9.06 6.50
CA LYS A 80 -7.82 10.52 6.60
C LYS A 80 -6.75 11.13 5.70
N LYS A 81 -5.58 10.48 5.55
CA LYS A 81 -4.52 10.94 4.62
C LYS A 81 -5.00 10.95 3.16
N HIS A 82 -5.93 10.06 2.81
CA HIS A 82 -6.58 9.97 1.51
C HIS A 82 -7.87 10.79 1.41
N GLY A 83 -8.22 11.59 2.43
CA GLY A 83 -9.47 12.36 2.47
C GLY A 83 -10.72 11.52 2.72
N VAL A 84 -10.57 10.23 3.05
CA VAL A 84 -11.67 9.32 3.38
C VAL A 84 -11.96 9.43 4.88
N THR A 85 -13.09 10.00 5.24
CA THR A 85 -13.48 10.20 6.65
C THR A 85 -14.38 9.10 7.20
N ASN A 86 -15.09 8.38 6.33
CA ASN A 86 -16.04 7.32 6.69
C ASN A 86 -15.60 5.96 6.12
N TRP A 87 -14.37 5.55 6.43
CA TRP A 87 -13.77 4.33 5.88
C TRP A 87 -14.54 3.06 6.29
N GLU A 88 -15.18 3.06 7.45
CA GLU A 88 -15.94 1.92 7.96
C GLU A 88 -17.15 1.58 7.07
N GLU A 89 -17.64 2.55 6.30
CA GLU A 89 -18.73 2.35 5.34
C GLU A 89 -18.22 2.28 3.89
N ASN A 90 -16.91 2.44 3.67
CA ASN A 90 -16.31 2.33 2.34
C ASN A 90 -15.93 0.87 2.05
N MET A 91 -16.65 0.24 1.12
CA MET A 91 -16.39 -1.15 0.72
C MET A 91 -14.99 -1.36 0.13
N SER A 92 -14.41 -0.36 -0.55
CA SER A 92 -13.04 -0.45 -1.08
C SER A 92 -12.01 -0.69 0.02
N THR A 93 -12.25 -0.17 1.23
CA THR A 93 -11.38 -0.44 2.38
C THR A 93 -11.37 -1.93 2.71
N TYR A 94 -12.54 -2.56 2.72
CA TYR A 94 -12.68 -3.99 3.00
C TYR A 94 -12.10 -4.86 1.88
N VAL A 95 -12.23 -4.45 0.62
CA VAL A 95 -11.54 -5.12 -0.50
C VAL A 95 -10.03 -5.00 -0.34
N GLY A 96 -9.50 -3.81 -0.04
CA GLY A 96 -8.07 -3.61 0.22
C GLY A 96 -7.55 -4.46 1.38
N ILE A 97 -8.32 -4.56 2.48
CA ILE A 97 -8.01 -5.46 3.60
C ILE A 97 -7.90 -6.91 3.10
N GLY A 98 -8.91 -7.38 2.35
CA GLY A 98 -8.90 -8.71 1.74
C GLY A 98 -7.66 -8.98 0.90
N GLU A 99 -7.31 -8.06 -0.01
CA GLU A 99 -6.11 -8.16 -0.84
C GLU A 99 -4.84 -8.27 0.03
N GLY A 100 -4.75 -7.51 1.12
CA GLY A 100 -3.61 -7.54 2.03
C GLY A 100 -3.48 -8.87 2.79
N LEU A 101 -4.62 -9.41 3.23
CA LEU A 101 -4.70 -10.74 3.85
C LEU A 101 -4.25 -11.84 2.87
N GLY A 102 -4.68 -11.77 1.62
CA GLY A 102 -4.32 -12.70 0.56
C GLY A 102 -2.82 -12.65 0.23
N LYS A 103 -2.24 -11.44 0.09
CA LYS A 103 -0.79 -11.24 -0.07
C LYS A 103 0.02 -11.76 1.11
N ALA A 104 -0.52 -11.65 2.33
CA ALA A 104 0.09 -12.22 3.54
C ALA A 104 -0.09 -13.74 3.66
N LYS A 105 -0.82 -14.38 2.73
CA LYS A 105 -1.10 -15.82 2.71
C LYS A 105 -1.72 -16.33 4.01
N VAL A 106 -2.63 -15.54 4.59
CA VAL A 106 -3.36 -15.99 5.78
C VAL A 106 -4.17 -17.23 5.45
N ASN A 107 -4.29 -18.16 6.40
CA ASN A 107 -5.08 -19.36 6.16
C ASN A 107 -6.60 -19.07 6.26
N PRO A 108 -7.47 -19.98 5.78
CA PRO A 108 -8.92 -19.76 5.79
C PRO A 108 -9.52 -19.52 7.18
N SER A 109 -8.94 -20.08 8.24
CA SER A 109 -9.41 -19.85 9.61
C SER A 109 -9.10 -18.44 10.09
N GLN A 110 -7.92 -17.91 9.75
CA GLN A 110 -7.53 -16.52 10.00
C GLN A 110 -8.40 -15.56 9.20
N LEU A 111 -8.64 -15.82 7.92
CA LEU A 111 -9.54 -15.02 7.08
C LEU A 111 -10.93 -14.87 7.72
N LYS A 112 -11.53 -15.98 8.17
CA LYS A 112 -12.82 -15.96 8.87
C LYS A 112 -12.79 -15.19 10.19
N ALA A 113 -11.64 -15.16 10.87
CA ALA A 113 -11.48 -14.33 12.07
C ALA A 113 -11.47 -12.85 11.69
N TYR A 114 -10.72 -12.44 10.66
CA TYR A 114 -10.73 -11.06 10.17
C TYR A 114 -12.11 -10.61 9.67
N GLN A 115 -12.81 -11.44 8.90
CA GLN A 115 -14.18 -11.15 8.45
C GLN A 115 -15.12 -10.86 9.63
N ARG A 116 -15.11 -11.69 10.67
CA ARG A 116 -15.95 -11.49 11.85
C ARG A 116 -15.55 -10.26 12.67
N ASN A 117 -14.27 -10.00 12.85
CA ASN A 117 -13.80 -8.86 13.65
C ASN A 117 -13.99 -7.51 12.93
N LEU A 118 -13.81 -7.46 11.61
CA LEU A 118 -13.83 -6.21 10.84
C LEU A 118 -15.18 -5.96 10.17
N GLY A 119 -15.85 -7.01 9.68
CA GLY A 119 -17.18 -6.92 9.09
C GLY A 119 -18.31 -6.97 10.11
N GLY A 120 -18.06 -7.54 11.30
CA GLY A 120 -19.07 -7.69 12.34
C GLY A 120 -20.27 -8.49 11.85
N SER A 121 -21.45 -7.88 11.89
CA SER A 121 -22.71 -8.46 11.37
C SER A 121 -23.05 -8.01 9.94
N ASP A 122 -22.25 -7.16 9.31
CA ASP A 122 -22.52 -6.71 7.94
C ASP A 122 -21.92 -7.70 6.94
N GLN A 123 -22.80 -8.47 6.29
CA GLN A 123 -22.41 -9.46 5.29
C GLN A 123 -21.67 -8.83 4.11
N ARG A 124 -22.01 -7.59 3.73
CA ARG A 124 -21.38 -6.92 2.58
C ARG A 124 -19.90 -6.64 2.85
N LYS A 125 -19.57 -6.26 4.09
CA LYS A 125 -18.18 -6.04 4.52
C LYS A 125 -17.39 -7.36 4.50
N MET A 126 -18.01 -8.45 4.97
CA MET A 126 -17.38 -9.78 4.94
C MET A 126 -17.15 -10.29 3.51
N ASP A 127 -18.12 -10.08 2.62
CA ASP A 127 -18.03 -10.45 1.21
C ASP A 127 -16.98 -9.60 0.47
N ALA A 128 -16.87 -8.30 0.78
CA ALA A 128 -15.83 -7.44 0.24
C ALA A 128 -14.42 -7.88 0.66
N ILE A 129 -14.24 -8.29 1.93
CA ILE A 129 -12.98 -8.91 2.39
C ILE A 129 -12.70 -10.21 1.62
N GLN A 130 -13.72 -11.06 1.42
CA GLN A 130 -13.56 -12.30 0.66
C GLN A 130 -13.13 -12.02 -0.78
N GLN A 131 -13.81 -11.09 -1.45
CA GLN A 131 -13.51 -10.68 -2.81
C GLN A 131 -12.05 -10.21 -2.96
N GLY A 132 -11.58 -9.35 -2.05
CA GLY A 132 -10.20 -8.89 -2.06
C GLY A 132 -9.20 -10.03 -1.87
N TYR A 133 -9.48 -10.94 -0.94
CA TYR A 133 -8.64 -12.09 -0.65
C TYR A 133 -8.54 -13.04 -1.85
N ASP A 134 -9.65 -13.32 -2.52
CA ASP A 134 -9.67 -14.22 -3.68
C ASP A 134 -8.95 -13.62 -4.90
N SER A 135 -8.85 -12.28 -4.97
CA SER A 135 -8.22 -11.57 -6.09
C SER A 135 -6.68 -11.68 -6.13
N THR A 136 -6.04 -12.32 -5.14
CA THR A 136 -4.57 -12.44 -5.04
C THR A 136 -4.01 -13.83 -5.34
N HIS A 137 -4.84 -14.74 -5.83
CA HIS A 137 -4.47 -16.14 -6.12
C HIS A 137 -4.14 -16.38 -7.58
#